data_AF-A0A542USF2-F1
#
_entry.id   AF-A0A542USF2-F1
#
_cell.length_a   1.000
_cell.length_b   1.000
_cell.length_c   1.000
_cell.angle_alpha   90.00
_cell.angle_beta   90.00
_cell.angle_gamma   90.00
#
_symmetry.space_group_name_H-M   'P 1'
#
loop_
_entity.id
_entity.type
_entity.pdbx_description
1 polymer ?
#
loop_
_entity_poly.entity_id
_entity_poly.type
_entity_poly.pdbx_seq_one_letter_code
_entity_poly.pdbx_strand_id
1 'polypeptide(L)'
;MQEVGVPQAAHMLGVTPARTRQLIDAGRIDARKVAGRWLVDVASLPSAPRRGRPMSPRTAWALAELGEGRRAPWLRHDEAHRLRARHDVLARDPAPELLLRSWVASRAERHELHSTAPDGLLGDPRLTLSGVSDPRSGMSARHQVEAYVHADDLDAVCVEHLLVPANPSDANVWLHAAPLLPGRPVPLLLVAADLAEHDGPRELGRARDLIVRVMAEDPRPWAAAAGAADGLARVRLALQPRTAPTRAATGAPTAWGPSRARGGTPVGRRHATTRGDHPEAQP
;
A
#
# COMPACT_ATOMS: atom_id res chain seq x y z
N MET A 1 -20.80 9.85 -8.04
CA MET A 1 -20.23 8.49 -8.08
C MET A 1 -20.57 7.91 -9.44
N GLN A 2 -19.58 7.80 -10.33
CA GLN A 2 -19.79 7.26 -11.68
C GLN A 2 -19.44 5.78 -11.63
N GLU A 3 -20.39 4.91 -11.96
CA GLU A 3 -20.19 3.47 -11.92
C GLU A 3 -20.14 2.88 -13.32
N VAL A 4 -19.23 1.93 -13.53
CA VAL A 4 -19.06 1.23 -14.81
C VAL A 4 -19.07 -0.29 -14.61
N GLY A 5 -19.47 -1.02 -15.66
CA GLY A 5 -19.39 -2.47 -15.64
C GLY A 5 -17.95 -2.98 -15.71
N VAL A 6 -17.72 -4.23 -15.26
CA VAL A 6 -16.40 -4.89 -15.30
C VAL A 6 -15.70 -4.81 -16.67
N PRO A 7 -16.36 -5.02 -17.83
CA PRO A 7 -15.68 -4.90 -19.12
C PRO A 7 -15.14 -3.50 -19.40
N GLN A 8 -15.87 -2.46 -19.00
CA GLN A 8 -15.45 -1.06 -19.20
C GLN A 8 -14.33 -0.70 -18.23
N ALA A 9 -14.42 -1.10 -16.95
CA ALA A 9 -13.33 -0.96 -16.00
C ALA A 9 -12.04 -1.68 -16.48
N ALA A 10 -12.17 -2.89 -17.04
CA ALA A 10 -11.06 -3.64 -17.61
C ALA A 10 -10.37 -2.88 -18.76
N HIS A 11 -11.15 -2.27 -19.65
CA HIS A 11 -10.65 -1.42 -20.72
C HIS A 11 -9.89 -0.19 -20.18
N MET A 12 -10.48 0.52 -19.21
CA MET A 12 -9.85 1.70 -18.57
C MET A 12 -8.52 1.35 -17.89
N LEU A 13 -8.44 0.18 -17.26
CA LEU A 13 -7.24 -0.30 -16.57
C LEU A 13 -6.19 -0.93 -17.50
N GLY A 14 -6.54 -1.23 -18.76
CA GLY A 14 -5.70 -2.01 -19.66
C GLY A 14 -5.46 -3.45 -19.17
N VAL A 15 -6.43 -4.05 -18.47
CA VAL A 15 -6.34 -5.43 -17.95
C VAL A 15 -7.50 -6.30 -18.43
N THR A 16 -7.45 -7.59 -18.16
CA THR A 16 -8.55 -8.50 -18.51
C THR A 16 -9.72 -8.40 -17.51
N PRO A 17 -10.96 -8.71 -17.93
CA PRO A 17 -12.11 -8.78 -17.01
C PRO A 17 -11.92 -9.74 -15.84
N ALA A 18 -11.13 -10.81 -16.02
CA ALA A 18 -10.76 -11.71 -14.93
C ALA A 18 -9.87 -11.01 -13.91
N ARG A 19 -8.89 -10.22 -14.38
CA ARG A 19 -8.02 -9.43 -13.50
C ARG A 19 -8.79 -8.34 -12.76
N THR A 20 -9.76 -7.68 -13.41
CA THR A 20 -10.64 -6.71 -12.73
C THR A 20 -11.40 -7.36 -11.58
N ARG A 21 -11.95 -8.57 -11.76
CA ARG A 21 -12.61 -9.30 -10.67
C ARG A 21 -11.66 -9.64 -9.53
N GLN A 22 -10.42 -10.06 -9.83
CA GLN A 22 -9.41 -10.26 -8.79
C GLN A 22 -9.10 -8.99 -8.00
N LEU A 23 -9.12 -7.81 -8.65
CA LEU A 23 -8.92 -6.54 -7.96
C LEU A 23 -10.09 -6.19 -7.05
N ILE A 24 -11.33 -6.47 -7.48
CA ILE A 24 -12.53 -6.34 -6.65
C ILE A 24 -12.45 -7.27 -5.44
N ASP A 25 -12.16 -8.55 -5.67
CA ASP A 25 -12.09 -9.56 -4.61
C ASP A 25 -10.98 -9.26 -3.59
N ALA A 26 -9.91 -8.60 -4.03
CA ALA A 26 -8.80 -8.16 -3.20
C ALA A 26 -9.03 -6.78 -2.54
N GLY A 27 -10.20 -6.15 -2.74
CA GLY A 27 -10.52 -4.83 -2.18
C GLY A 27 -9.64 -3.69 -2.72
N ARG A 28 -9.05 -3.86 -3.91
CA ARG A 28 -8.13 -2.87 -4.52
C ARG A 28 -8.84 -1.84 -5.40
N ILE A 29 -10.09 -2.10 -5.76
CA ILE A 29 -11.01 -1.18 -6.44
C ILE A 29 -12.39 -1.38 -5.83
N ASP A 30 -13.13 -0.30 -5.65
CA ASP A 30 -14.45 -0.31 -5.03
C ASP A 30 -15.47 -0.80 -6.05
N ALA A 31 -16.24 -1.80 -5.66
CA ALA A 31 -17.32 -2.31 -6.49
C ALA A 31 -18.46 -2.84 -5.64
N ARG A 32 -19.68 -2.71 -6.15
CA ARG A 32 -20.89 -3.29 -5.56
C ARG A 32 -21.59 -4.21 -6.55
N LYS A 33 -22.25 -5.24 -6.03
CA LYS A 33 -23.00 -6.20 -6.83
C LYS A 33 -24.48 -5.82 -6.86
N VAL A 34 -25.01 -5.52 -8.05
CA VAL A 34 -26.41 -5.14 -8.28
C VAL A 34 -27.01 -6.06 -9.33
N ALA A 35 -28.11 -6.72 -8.99
CA ALA A 35 -28.81 -7.66 -9.88
C ALA A 35 -27.85 -8.68 -10.57
N GLY A 36 -26.90 -9.23 -9.80
CA GLY A 36 -25.92 -10.20 -10.29
C GLY A 36 -24.75 -9.62 -11.09
N ARG A 37 -24.72 -8.31 -11.35
CA ARG A 37 -23.64 -7.63 -12.08
C ARG A 37 -22.79 -6.79 -11.13
N TRP A 38 -21.48 -6.75 -11.40
CA TRP A 38 -20.56 -5.86 -10.68
C TRP A 38 -20.57 -4.47 -11.31
N LEU A 39 -20.77 -3.47 -10.46
CA LEU A 39 -20.62 -2.05 -10.77
C LEU A 39 -19.40 -1.55 -10.02
N VAL A 40 -18.41 -1.05 -10.76
CA VAL A 40 -17.13 -0.56 -10.24
C VAL A 40 -17.21 0.96 -10.17
N ASP A 41 -16.84 1.55 -9.04
CA ASP A 41 -16.72 3.00 -8.93
C ASP A 41 -15.49 3.47 -9.71
N VAL A 42 -15.69 4.33 -10.71
CA VAL A 42 -14.61 4.89 -11.54
C VAL A 42 -13.61 5.66 -10.68
N ALA A 43 -14.05 6.31 -9.61
CA ALA A 43 -13.16 7.07 -8.73
C ALA A 43 -12.17 6.19 -7.96
N SER A 44 -12.47 4.90 -7.81
CA SER A 44 -11.59 3.92 -7.16
C SER A 44 -10.56 3.30 -8.12
N LEU A 45 -10.66 3.57 -9.42
CA LEU A 45 -9.71 3.05 -10.40
C LEU A 45 -8.40 3.84 -10.33
N PRO A 46 -7.23 3.16 -10.34
CA PRO A 46 -5.96 3.87 -10.43
C PRO A 46 -5.88 4.72 -11.70
N SER A 47 -5.34 5.93 -11.57
CA SER A 47 -5.18 6.91 -12.65
C SER A 47 -4.28 6.43 -13.78
N ALA A 48 -3.41 5.46 -13.48
CA ALA A 48 -2.50 4.85 -14.45
C ALA A 48 -2.21 3.37 -14.13
N PRO A 49 -2.03 2.52 -15.15
CA PRO A 49 -1.65 1.13 -14.96
C PRO A 49 -0.24 1.01 -14.34
N ARG A 50 0.01 -0.10 -13.65
CA ARG A 50 1.34 -0.40 -13.09
C ARG A 50 2.38 -0.51 -14.21
N ARG A 51 3.52 0.15 -14.00
CA ARG A 51 4.64 0.17 -14.94
C ARG A 51 5.68 -0.88 -14.54
N GLY A 52 5.54 -2.06 -15.13
CA GLY A 52 6.43 -3.19 -14.91
C GLY A 52 6.15 -3.97 -13.62
N ARG A 53 7.00 -4.97 -13.34
CA ARG A 53 6.89 -5.81 -12.14
C ARG A 53 7.46 -5.05 -10.92
N PRO A 54 6.77 -5.08 -9.76
CA PRO A 54 7.34 -4.58 -8.52
C PRO A 54 8.69 -5.24 -8.19
N MET A 55 9.59 -4.46 -7.62
CA MET A 55 10.84 -4.95 -7.07
C MET A 55 10.56 -5.83 -5.85
N SER A 56 11.51 -6.71 -5.50
CA SER A 56 11.47 -7.37 -4.20
C SER A 56 11.52 -6.30 -3.08
N PRO A 57 10.93 -6.55 -1.89
CA PRO A 57 11.00 -5.60 -0.77
C PRO A 57 12.45 -5.14 -0.52
N ARG A 58 13.38 -6.10 -0.43
CA ARG A 58 14.82 -5.86 -0.26
C ARG A 58 15.45 -4.92 -1.30
N THR A 59 15.04 -5.04 -2.56
CA THR A 59 15.54 -4.18 -3.64
C THR A 59 14.87 -2.81 -3.63
N ALA A 60 13.57 -2.74 -3.28
CA ALA A 60 12.86 -1.47 -3.12
C ALA A 60 13.47 -0.61 -2.00
N TRP A 61 13.77 -1.22 -0.84
CA TRP A 61 14.50 -0.56 0.24
C TRP A 61 15.91 -0.11 -0.18
N ALA A 62 16.61 -0.92 -0.98
CA ALA A 62 17.92 -0.52 -1.50
C ALA A 62 17.86 0.66 -2.48
N LEU A 63 16.78 0.80 -3.26
CA LEU A 63 16.58 1.96 -4.14
C LEU A 63 16.43 3.25 -3.31
N ALA A 64 15.69 3.18 -2.20
CA ALA A 64 15.52 4.30 -1.28
C ALA A 64 16.86 4.73 -0.64
N GLU A 65 17.70 3.77 -0.22
CA GLU A 65 19.04 4.06 0.29
C GLU A 65 19.94 4.72 -0.78
N LEU A 66 19.86 4.24 -2.01
CA LEU A 66 20.65 4.77 -3.12
C LEU A 66 20.28 6.23 -3.42
N GLY A 67 18.99 6.58 -3.38
CA GLY A 67 18.53 7.96 -3.56
C GLY A 67 19.02 8.91 -2.48
N GLU A 68 19.43 8.39 -1.32
CA GLU A 68 20.03 9.18 -0.24
C GLU A 68 21.57 9.18 -0.31
N GLY A 69 22.15 8.66 -1.39
CA GLY A 69 23.58 8.52 -1.55
C GLY A 69 24.20 7.42 -0.67
N ARG A 70 23.39 6.59 -0.01
CA ARG A 70 23.87 5.52 0.88
C ARG A 70 24.07 4.22 0.10
N ARG A 71 24.93 3.36 0.64
CA ARG A 71 25.10 2.00 0.12
C ARG A 71 24.04 1.08 0.73
N ALA A 72 23.56 0.13 -0.06
CA ALA A 72 22.77 -1.00 0.43
C ALA A 72 23.71 -2.19 0.68
N PRO A 73 24.33 -2.33 1.87
CA PRO A 73 25.38 -3.33 2.13
C PRO A 73 24.90 -4.77 2.00
N TRP A 74 23.58 -4.97 2.05
CA TRP A 74 22.99 -6.28 1.88
C TRP A 74 23.04 -6.75 0.43
N LEU A 75 23.13 -5.86 -0.57
CA LEU A 75 23.19 -6.20 -1.99
C LEU A 75 24.57 -6.68 -2.42
N ARG A 76 24.60 -7.67 -3.33
CA ARG A 76 25.81 -8.07 -4.05
C ARG A 76 26.23 -6.98 -5.04
N HIS A 77 27.49 -7.02 -5.49
CA HIS A 77 28.03 -6.00 -6.39
C HIS A 77 27.25 -5.90 -7.72
N ASP A 78 26.88 -7.04 -8.30
CA ASP A 78 26.10 -7.13 -9.53
C ASP A 78 24.66 -6.63 -9.33
N GLU A 79 24.03 -6.95 -8.19
CA GLU A 79 22.73 -6.40 -7.80
C GLU A 79 22.77 -4.88 -7.66
N ALA A 80 23.80 -4.35 -7.00
CA ALA A 80 24.01 -2.92 -6.84
C ALA A 80 24.25 -2.21 -8.18
N HIS A 81 25.00 -2.85 -9.11
CA HIS A 81 25.19 -2.33 -10.46
C HIS A 81 23.86 -2.26 -11.24
N ARG A 82 23.06 -3.33 -11.22
CA ARG A 82 21.73 -3.33 -11.84
C ARG A 82 20.80 -2.30 -11.22
N LEU A 83 20.87 -2.09 -9.90
CA LEU A 83 20.07 -1.10 -9.20
C LEU A 83 20.45 0.33 -9.61
N ARG A 84 21.74 0.63 -9.79
CA ARG A 84 22.20 1.92 -10.33
C ARG A 84 21.65 2.18 -11.74
N ALA A 85 21.65 1.17 -12.61
CA ALA A 85 21.03 1.31 -13.93
C ALA A 85 19.51 1.59 -13.85
N ARG A 86 18.81 1.01 -12.86
CA ARG A 86 17.40 1.30 -12.60
C ARG A 86 17.19 2.71 -12.07
N HIS A 87 18.05 3.18 -11.18
CA HIS A 87 18.05 4.56 -10.69
C HIS A 87 18.20 5.57 -11.82
N ASP A 88 19.15 5.34 -12.73
CA ASP A 88 19.32 6.13 -13.96
C ASP A 88 18.07 6.15 -14.85
N VAL A 89 17.38 5.01 -14.96
CA VAL A 89 16.11 4.93 -15.70
C VAL A 89 15.03 5.77 -15.00
N LEU A 90 14.94 5.70 -13.68
CA LEU A 90 13.99 6.52 -12.91
C LEU A 90 14.24 8.02 -13.14
N ALA A 91 15.50 8.45 -13.12
CA ALA A 91 15.88 9.85 -13.32
C ALA A 91 15.52 10.42 -14.70
N ARG A 92 15.48 9.57 -15.74
CA ARG A 92 15.21 9.97 -17.12
C ARG A 92 13.77 9.70 -17.57
N ASP A 93 12.97 9.04 -16.73
CA ASP A 93 11.62 8.66 -17.10
C ASP A 93 10.70 9.90 -17.16
N PRO A 94 9.80 10.02 -18.14
CA PRO A 94 8.88 11.15 -18.26
C PRO A 94 7.73 11.15 -17.23
N ALA A 95 7.54 10.08 -16.47
CA ALA A 95 6.57 9.98 -15.38
C ALA A 95 7.19 9.17 -14.22
N PRO A 96 8.24 9.73 -13.57
CA PRO A 96 9.03 9.00 -12.59
C PRO A 96 8.21 8.62 -11.34
N GLU A 97 7.21 9.41 -10.96
CA GLU A 97 6.29 9.14 -9.87
C GLU A 97 5.51 7.83 -10.06
N LEU A 98 5.00 7.59 -11.27
CA LEU A 98 4.25 6.38 -11.61
C LEU A 98 5.18 5.16 -11.70
N LEU A 99 6.40 5.37 -12.19
CA LEU A 99 7.42 4.32 -12.27
C LEU A 99 7.90 3.90 -10.88
N LEU A 100 8.23 4.87 -10.02
CA LEU A 100 8.66 4.65 -8.65
C LEU A 100 7.57 3.91 -7.87
N ARG A 101 6.33 4.42 -7.89
CA ARG A 101 5.15 3.76 -7.29
C ARG A 101 5.07 2.29 -7.69
N SER A 102 5.23 2.00 -8.98
CA SER A 102 5.14 0.63 -9.49
C SER A 102 6.30 -0.25 -9.01
N TRP A 103 7.52 0.28 -8.96
CA TRP A 103 8.71 -0.45 -8.55
C TRP A 103 8.74 -0.74 -7.05
N VAL A 104 8.33 0.21 -6.20
CA VAL A 104 8.40 0.07 -4.75
C VAL A 104 7.08 -0.32 -4.09
N ALA A 105 6.09 -0.76 -4.87
CA ALA A 105 4.78 -1.22 -4.39
C ALA A 105 4.84 -2.42 -3.42
N SER A 106 5.98 -3.09 -3.30
CA SER A 106 6.20 -4.22 -2.37
C SER A 106 7.09 -3.85 -1.19
N ARG A 107 7.38 -2.57 -0.96
CA ARG A 107 8.25 -2.13 0.16
C ARG A 107 7.63 -2.36 1.54
N ALA A 108 6.31 -2.25 1.62
CA ALA A 108 5.49 -2.32 2.82
C ALA A 108 4.07 -2.75 2.44
N GLU A 109 3.33 -3.28 3.40
CA GLU A 109 1.88 -3.44 3.31
C GLU A 109 1.23 -2.14 3.75
N ARG A 110 0.43 -1.52 2.87
CA ARG A 110 -0.28 -0.28 3.17
C ARG A 110 -1.66 -0.60 3.73
N HIS A 111 -1.98 0.00 4.87
CA HIS A 111 -3.28 -0.09 5.52
C HIS A 111 -3.98 1.28 5.46
N GLU A 112 -5.13 1.32 4.79
CA GLU A 112 -6.06 2.44 4.82
C GLU A 112 -6.93 2.39 6.08
N LEU A 113 -6.78 3.38 6.95
CA LEU A 113 -7.39 3.43 8.27
C LEU A 113 -8.09 4.76 8.51
N HIS A 114 -9.03 4.75 9.45
CA HIS A 114 -9.72 5.93 9.94
C HIS A 114 -9.54 6.08 11.45
N SER A 115 -9.37 7.32 11.90
CA SER A 115 -9.43 7.73 13.30
C SER A 115 -10.15 9.06 13.44
N THR A 116 -10.92 9.23 14.51
CA THR A 116 -11.53 10.53 14.86
C THR A 116 -10.52 11.50 15.47
N ALA A 117 -9.37 11.01 15.94
CA ALA A 117 -8.31 11.80 16.56
C ALA A 117 -6.91 11.39 16.03
N PRO A 118 -6.66 11.51 14.71
CA PRO A 118 -5.43 11.02 14.09
C PRO A 118 -4.18 11.75 14.58
N ASP A 119 -4.32 12.99 15.08
CA ASP A 119 -3.19 13.81 15.54
C ASP A 119 -2.41 13.16 16.71
N GLY A 120 -3.02 12.23 17.45
CA GLY A 120 -2.35 11.44 18.49
C GLY A 120 -1.22 10.54 17.97
N LEU A 121 -1.29 10.13 16.69
CA LEU A 121 -0.26 9.30 16.05
C LEU A 121 1.02 10.08 15.76
N LEU A 122 0.96 11.41 15.62
CA LEU A 122 2.12 12.23 15.22
C LEU A 122 3.29 12.14 16.21
N GLY A 123 2.98 11.88 17.49
CA GLY A 123 3.96 11.73 18.56
C GLY A 123 4.32 10.29 18.92
N ASP A 124 3.74 9.29 18.24
CA ASP A 124 3.96 7.88 18.61
C ASP A 124 5.39 7.44 18.24
N PRO A 125 6.20 7.00 19.22
CA PRO A 125 7.59 6.65 18.98
C PRO A 125 7.76 5.39 18.12
N ARG A 126 6.72 4.58 17.90
CA ARG A 126 6.74 3.42 16.99
C ARG A 126 6.59 3.81 15.53
N LEU A 127 6.15 5.04 15.26
CA LEU A 127 5.84 5.52 13.91
C LEU A 127 6.98 6.34 13.33
N THR A 128 7.17 6.23 12.02
CA THR A 128 8.12 7.06 11.27
C THR A 128 7.33 7.80 10.19
N LEU A 129 7.06 9.08 10.45
CA LEU A 129 6.22 9.92 9.57
C LEU A 129 6.77 9.99 8.15
N SER A 130 5.89 9.87 7.17
CA SER A 130 6.23 9.87 5.75
C SER A 130 5.10 10.49 4.92
N GLY A 131 5.22 10.44 3.59
CA GLY A 131 4.18 10.85 2.65
C GLY A 131 3.59 12.23 2.99
N VAL A 132 2.27 12.32 3.15
CA VAL A 132 1.58 13.59 3.46
C VAL A 132 1.94 14.18 4.83
N SER A 133 2.47 13.38 5.76
CA SER A 133 2.86 13.83 7.10
C SER A 133 4.34 14.19 7.23
N ASP A 134 5.16 13.93 6.22
CA ASP A 134 6.54 14.39 6.21
C ASP A 134 6.58 15.90 5.92
N PRO A 135 7.22 16.75 6.75
CA PRO A 135 7.30 18.18 6.50
C PRO A 135 7.95 18.54 5.15
N ARG A 136 8.87 17.70 4.65
CA ARG A 136 9.55 17.90 3.36
C ARG A 136 8.62 17.61 2.18
N SER A 137 7.51 16.90 2.41
CA SER A 137 6.45 16.74 1.41
C SER A 137 5.82 18.07 1.01
N GLY A 138 5.88 19.12 1.85
CA GLY A 138 5.21 20.39 1.56
C GLY A 138 3.68 20.28 1.44
N MET A 139 3.10 19.16 1.86
CA MET A 139 1.66 18.94 1.83
C MET A 139 1.02 19.49 3.10
N SER A 140 -0.02 20.31 2.94
CA SER A 140 -0.95 20.56 4.04
C SER A 140 -1.85 19.34 4.18
N ALA A 141 -1.75 18.66 5.32
CA ALA A 141 -2.44 17.41 5.63
C ALA A 141 -3.05 17.50 7.03
N ARG A 142 -3.97 18.47 7.22
CA ARG A 142 -4.69 18.60 8.50
C ARG A 142 -5.54 17.34 8.73
N HIS A 143 -5.48 16.79 9.94
CA HIS A 143 -6.20 15.59 10.35
C HIS A 143 -5.90 14.37 9.48
N GLN A 144 -4.70 14.29 8.93
CA GLN A 144 -4.23 13.16 8.14
C GLN A 144 -2.87 12.71 8.65
N VAL A 145 -2.70 11.40 8.83
CA VAL A 145 -1.42 10.82 9.25
C VAL A 145 -0.98 9.73 8.29
N GLU A 146 0.24 9.83 7.81
CA GLU A 146 0.90 8.79 7.02
C GLU A 146 2.26 8.46 7.62
N ALA A 147 2.49 7.18 7.91
CA ALA A 147 3.69 6.74 8.60
C ALA A 147 4.04 5.29 8.31
N TYR A 148 5.32 4.95 8.49
CA TYR A 148 5.76 3.57 8.62
C TYR A 148 5.61 3.08 10.05
N VAL A 149 5.24 1.82 10.19
CA VAL A 149 5.16 1.08 11.46
C VAL A 149 5.83 -0.28 11.28
N HIS A 150 6.46 -0.79 12.34
CA HIS A 150 6.96 -2.16 12.29
C HIS A 150 5.77 -3.12 12.23
N ALA A 151 5.86 -4.17 11.41
CA ALA A 151 4.75 -5.12 11.23
C ALA A 151 4.24 -5.71 12.56
N ASP A 152 5.15 -6.03 13.49
CA ASP A 152 4.81 -6.56 14.82
C ASP A 152 4.10 -5.55 15.74
N ASP A 153 4.22 -4.25 15.47
CA ASP A 153 3.62 -3.18 16.28
C ASP A 153 2.27 -2.70 15.73
N LEU A 154 1.91 -3.09 14.50
CA LEU A 154 0.72 -2.60 13.80
C LEU A 154 -0.56 -2.82 14.63
N ASP A 155 -0.80 -4.03 15.10
CA ASP A 155 -2.02 -4.37 15.84
C ASP A 155 -2.12 -3.56 17.15
N ALA A 156 -1.00 -3.38 17.85
CA ALA A 156 -0.96 -2.60 19.09
C ALA A 156 -1.23 -1.11 18.82
N VAL A 157 -0.64 -0.54 17.77
CA VAL A 157 -0.90 0.84 17.33
C VAL A 157 -2.37 1.02 16.96
N CYS A 158 -2.95 0.07 16.20
CA CYS A 158 -4.35 0.13 15.81
C CYS A 158 -5.28 0.13 17.02
N VAL A 159 -5.05 -0.74 18.01
CA VAL A 159 -5.88 -0.81 19.21
C VAL A 159 -5.74 0.45 20.08
N GLU A 160 -4.51 0.90 20.32
CA GLU A 160 -4.25 2.03 21.22
C GLU A 160 -4.73 3.37 20.66
N HIS A 161 -4.70 3.55 19.34
CA HIS A 161 -5.18 4.76 18.65
C HIS A 161 -6.60 4.62 18.09
N LEU A 162 -7.30 3.54 18.43
CA LEU A 162 -8.67 3.25 17.99
C LEU A 162 -8.84 3.32 16.46
N LEU A 163 -7.84 2.83 15.73
CA LEU A 163 -7.85 2.83 14.27
C LEU A 163 -8.78 1.75 13.76
N VAL A 164 -9.61 2.11 12.77
CA VAL A 164 -10.51 1.17 12.10
C VAL A 164 -10.19 1.10 10.60
N PRO A 165 -10.30 -0.08 9.96
CA PRO A 165 -10.18 -0.18 8.52
C PRO A 165 -11.13 0.77 7.81
N ALA A 166 -10.64 1.43 6.76
CA ALA A 166 -11.40 2.38 5.97
C ALA A 166 -11.22 2.14 4.48
N ASN A 167 -12.22 2.53 3.69
CA ASN A 167 -12.04 2.61 2.25
C ASN A 167 -11.13 3.80 1.91
N PRO A 168 -10.45 3.80 0.75
CA PRO A 168 -9.53 4.88 0.37
C PRO A 168 -10.15 6.28 0.42
N SER A 169 -11.46 6.43 0.17
CA SER A 169 -12.15 7.73 0.20
C SER A 169 -12.35 8.30 1.61
N ASP A 170 -12.40 7.43 2.62
CA ASP A 170 -12.77 7.78 4.00
C ASP A 170 -11.57 7.69 4.96
N ALA A 171 -10.46 7.14 4.46
CA ALA A 171 -9.21 7.00 5.19
C ALA A 171 -8.59 8.38 5.48
N ASN A 172 -8.16 8.56 6.72
CA ASN A 172 -7.35 9.70 7.14
C ASN A 172 -6.06 9.27 7.84
N VAL A 173 -5.80 7.96 7.92
CA VAL A 173 -4.57 7.37 8.42
C VAL A 173 -4.08 6.32 7.42
N TRP A 174 -2.82 6.40 7.04
CA TRP A 174 -2.15 5.41 6.20
C TRP A 174 -0.92 4.87 6.93
N LEU A 175 -0.96 3.59 7.28
CA LEU A 175 0.17 2.91 7.90
C LEU A 175 0.84 1.98 6.90
N HIS A 176 2.14 2.18 6.70
CA HIS A 176 3.01 1.33 5.90
C HIS A 176 3.69 0.32 6.84
N ALA A 177 3.08 -0.86 6.97
CA ALA A 177 3.59 -1.95 7.80
C ALA A 177 4.74 -2.67 7.08
N ALA A 178 5.92 -2.67 7.71
CA ALA A 178 7.11 -3.30 7.15
C ALA A 178 7.93 -4.02 8.22
N PRO A 179 8.68 -5.08 7.85
CA PRO A 179 9.62 -5.75 8.77
C PRO A 179 10.87 -4.89 9.06
N LEU A 180 11.01 -3.75 8.38
CA LEU A 180 12.09 -2.79 8.54
C LEU A 180 11.49 -1.39 8.55
N LEU A 181 11.91 -0.57 9.51
CA LEU A 181 11.53 0.84 9.55
C LEU A 181 12.58 1.70 8.84
N PRO A 182 12.17 2.76 8.12
CA PRO A 182 13.11 3.72 7.58
C PRO A 182 13.83 4.48 8.70
N GLY A 183 14.96 5.11 8.36
CA GLY A 183 15.59 6.08 9.23
C GLY A 183 14.67 7.28 9.52
N ARG A 184 15.04 8.07 10.54
CA ARG A 184 14.45 9.38 10.82
C ARG A 184 15.47 10.46 10.46
N PRO A 185 15.18 11.35 9.49
CA PRO A 185 13.96 11.39 8.67
C PRO A 185 13.91 10.28 7.60
N VAL A 186 12.73 10.01 7.05
CA VAL A 186 12.50 8.96 6.03
C VAL A 186 13.28 9.30 4.73
N PRO A 187 13.80 8.32 3.97
CA PRO A 187 14.36 8.60 2.65
C PRO A 187 13.37 9.32 1.73
N LEU A 188 13.81 10.37 1.02
CA LEU A 188 12.90 11.19 0.20
C LEU A 188 12.22 10.40 -0.94
N LEU A 189 12.87 9.37 -1.48
CA LEU A 189 12.21 8.49 -2.45
C LEU A 189 11.06 7.68 -1.85
N LEU A 190 11.08 7.36 -0.55
CA LEU A 190 9.94 6.73 0.10
C LEU A 190 8.81 7.73 0.30
N VAL A 191 9.13 8.96 0.74
CA VAL A 191 8.13 10.04 0.83
C VAL A 191 7.44 10.26 -0.52
N ALA A 192 8.21 10.31 -1.61
CA ALA A 192 7.65 10.44 -2.96
C ALA A 192 6.81 9.24 -3.38
N ALA A 193 7.22 8.02 -3.04
CA ALA A 193 6.44 6.81 -3.34
C ALA A 193 5.12 6.78 -2.58
N ASP A 194 5.13 7.15 -1.31
CA ASP A 194 3.94 7.22 -0.45
C ASP A 194 2.94 8.25 -1.00
N LEU A 195 3.42 9.44 -1.37
CA LEU A 195 2.60 10.45 -2.08
C LEU A 195 2.02 9.89 -3.39
N ALA A 196 2.82 9.21 -4.22
CA ALA A 196 2.34 8.67 -5.48
C ALA A 196 1.25 7.57 -5.33
N GLU A 197 1.17 6.92 -4.17
CA GLU A 197 0.15 5.91 -3.86
C GLU A 197 -1.24 6.49 -3.56
N HIS A 198 -1.33 7.78 -3.21
CA HIS A 198 -2.62 8.48 -3.11
C HIS A 198 -3.26 8.72 -4.48
N ASP A 199 -2.46 8.69 -5.55
CA ASP A 199 -2.92 8.75 -6.94
C ASP A 199 -3.70 10.02 -7.34
N GLY A 200 -3.70 11.04 -6.48
CA GLY A 200 -4.27 12.36 -6.76
C GLY A 200 -3.31 13.24 -7.56
N PRO A 201 -3.79 14.18 -8.40
CA PRO A 201 -2.93 15.04 -9.22
C PRO A 201 -1.94 15.88 -8.40
N ARG A 202 -2.35 16.35 -7.21
CA ARG A 202 -1.52 17.15 -6.32
C ARG A 202 -0.38 16.31 -5.73
N GLU A 203 -0.70 15.12 -5.24
CA GLU A 203 0.22 14.18 -4.63
C GLU A 203 1.21 13.63 -5.66
N LEU A 204 0.73 13.27 -6.86
CA LEU A 204 1.57 12.84 -7.99
C LEU A 204 2.52 13.95 -8.45
N GLY A 205 2.02 15.19 -8.61
CA GLY A 205 2.85 16.34 -8.96
C GLY A 205 3.94 16.57 -7.91
N ARG A 206 3.59 16.48 -6.62
CA ARG A 206 4.57 16.65 -5.55
C ARG A 206 5.57 15.49 -5.46
N ALA A 207 5.13 14.25 -5.65
CA ALA A 207 6.00 13.09 -5.74
C ALA A 207 7.05 13.26 -6.85
N ARG A 208 6.62 13.73 -8.02
CA ARG A 208 7.50 14.04 -9.14
C ARG A 208 8.56 15.07 -8.78
N ASP A 209 8.15 16.20 -8.18
CA ASP A 209 9.08 17.25 -7.77
C ASP A 209 10.13 16.73 -6.78
N LEU A 210 9.72 15.91 -5.81
CA LEU A 210 10.63 15.28 -4.86
C LEU A 210 11.61 14.34 -5.56
N ILE A 211 11.15 13.52 -6.51
CA ILE A 211 12.04 12.63 -7.26
C ILE A 211 13.04 13.45 -8.06
N VAL A 212 12.60 14.44 -8.84
CA VAL A 212 13.48 15.31 -9.63
C VAL A 212 14.51 15.99 -8.73
N ARG A 213 14.09 16.48 -7.56
CA ARG A 213 14.99 17.08 -6.57
C ARG A 213 16.04 16.09 -6.10
N VAL A 214 15.65 14.89 -5.67
CA VAL A 214 16.59 13.85 -5.19
C VAL A 214 17.57 13.46 -6.30
N MET A 215 17.09 13.31 -7.54
CA MET A 215 17.95 12.96 -8.67
C MET A 215 18.90 14.10 -9.07
N ALA A 216 18.52 15.36 -8.85
CA ALA A 216 19.36 16.53 -9.10
C ALA A 216 20.37 16.78 -7.97
N GLU A 217 19.97 16.49 -6.73
CA GLU A 217 20.80 16.53 -5.52
C GLU A 217 21.65 15.25 -5.35
N ASP A 218 21.77 14.39 -6.36
CA ASP A 218 22.65 13.22 -6.36
C ASP A 218 24.07 13.60 -6.87
N PRO A 219 25.01 14.02 -6.01
CA PRO A 219 26.42 14.13 -6.38
C PRO A 219 27.05 12.74 -6.36
N ARG A 220 26.54 11.78 -7.15
CA ARG A 220 27.02 10.38 -7.32
C ARG A 220 28.09 9.96 -6.29
N PRO A 221 27.74 9.68 -5.03
CA PRO A 221 28.71 9.52 -3.94
C PRO A 221 29.54 8.24 -4.02
N TRP A 222 29.34 7.37 -5.02
CA TRP A 222 30.29 6.30 -5.31
C TRP A 222 31.63 6.82 -5.88
N ALA A 223 31.73 8.11 -6.24
CA ALA A 223 33.00 8.79 -6.53
C ALA A 223 33.75 9.26 -5.26
N ALA A 224 33.08 9.38 -4.10
CA ALA A 224 33.68 9.84 -2.85
C ALA A 224 33.26 8.90 -1.69
N ALA A 225 34.06 7.86 -1.46
CA ALA A 225 33.83 6.88 -0.41
C ALA A 225 33.95 7.47 1.01
N ALA A 226 32.93 7.30 1.86
CA ALA A 226 33.04 7.03 3.31
C ALA A 226 31.65 6.97 3.96
N GLY A 227 31.39 5.96 4.79
CA GLY A 227 30.17 5.89 5.64
C GLY A 227 29.46 4.53 5.62
N ALA A 228 30.18 3.43 5.80
CA ALA A 228 29.66 2.06 5.61
C ALA A 228 29.33 1.28 6.91
N ALA A 229 29.31 1.91 8.09
CA ALA A 229 29.22 1.17 9.36
C ALA A 229 27.77 0.98 9.91
N ASP A 230 26.84 1.89 9.64
CA ASP A 230 25.56 1.96 10.38
C ASP A 230 24.41 1.11 9.81
N GLY A 231 24.44 0.78 8.51
CA GLY A 231 23.34 0.04 7.86
C GLY A 231 23.35 -1.46 8.16
N LEU A 232 24.52 -2.02 8.47
CA LEU A 232 24.74 -3.47 8.59
C LEU A 232 24.25 -4.02 9.95
N ALA A 233 24.40 -3.25 11.03
CA ALA A 233 23.89 -3.62 12.35
C ALA A 233 22.35 -3.65 12.36
N ARG A 234 21.68 -2.71 11.67
CA ARG A 234 20.21 -2.63 11.65
C ARG A 234 19.57 -3.78 10.87
N VAL A 235 20.09 -4.13 9.69
CA VAL A 235 19.54 -5.23 8.87
C VAL A 235 19.87 -6.60 9.45
N ARG A 236 21.06 -6.79 10.04
CA ARG A 236 21.47 -8.09 10.61
C ARG A 236 20.79 -8.39 11.95
N LEU A 237 20.48 -7.38 12.76
CA LEU A 237 19.73 -7.56 14.01
C LEU A 237 18.22 -7.73 13.75
N ALA A 238 17.68 -7.07 12.71
CA ALA A 238 16.25 -7.13 12.39
C ALA A 238 15.82 -8.43 11.67
N LEU A 239 16.74 -9.14 11.02
CA LEU A 239 16.47 -10.44 10.41
C LEU A 239 16.68 -11.62 11.37
N GLN A 240 17.02 -11.36 12.64
CA GLN A 240 16.98 -12.39 13.68
C GLN A 240 15.56 -12.44 14.26
N PRO A 241 14.98 -13.63 14.46
CA PRO A 241 13.71 -13.75 15.17
C PRO A 241 13.90 -13.18 16.58
N ARG A 242 13.21 -12.09 16.90
CA ARG A 242 13.22 -11.55 18.26
C ARG A 242 12.43 -12.51 19.12
N THR A 243 13.05 -13.00 20.19
CA THR A 243 12.33 -13.69 21.26
C THR A 243 11.36 -12.70 21.88
N ALA A 244 10.07 -13.02 21.79
CA ALA A 244 9.02 -12.24 22.42
C ALA A 244 9.31 -12.09 23.93
N PRO A 245 9.12 -10.91 24.54
CA PRO A 245 9.08 -10.82 25.99
C PRO A 245 7.92 -11.69 26.49
N THR A 246 8.21 -12.58 27.44
CA THR A 246 7.23 -13.44 28.10
C THR A 246 6.17 -12.55 28.77
N ARG A 247 5.01 -12.41 28.14
CA ARG A 247 3.86 -11.73 28.74
C ARG A 247 3.03 -12.76 29.48
N ALA A 248 2.87 -12.54 30.79
CA ALA A 248 1.99 -13.32 31.64
C ALA A 248 0.59 -13.40 31.03
N ALA A 249 0.04 -14.61 31.05
CA ALA A 249 -1.23 -14.95 30.43
C ALA A 249 -2.39 -14.18 31.06
N THR A 250 -3.06 -13.35 30.27
CA THR A 250 -4.48 -13.02 30.45
C THR A 250 -5.07 -12.57 29.12
N GLY A 251 -6.04 -13.36 28.62
CA GLY A 251 -7.00 -12.98 27.57
C GLY A 251 -6.49 -12.99 26.13
N ALA A 252 -6.80 -14.05 25.38
CA ALA A 252 -6.52 -14.13 23.95
C ALA A 252 -7.36 -13.13 23.14
N PRO A 253 -6.78 -12.34 22.22
CA PRO A 253 -7.53 -11.62 21.21
C PRO A 253 -7.69 -12.46 19.93
N THR A 254 -8.87 -12.32 19.35
CA THR A 254 -9.32 -12.93 18.10
C THR A 254 -8.44 -12.47 16.93
N ALA A 255 -7.96 -13.42 16.13
CA ALA A 255 -7.13 -13.17 14.96
C ALA A 255 -7.82 -12.28 13.92
N TRP A 256 -7.10 -11.25 13.45
CA TRP A 256 -7.46 -10.45 12.27
C TRP A 256 -7.25 -11.29 11.01
N GLY A 257 -8.26 -12.07 10.66
CA GLY A 257 -8.39 -12.67 9.33
C GLY A 257 -9.22 -11.78 8.40
N PRO A 258 -9.07 -11.91 7.07
CA PRO A 258 -9.86 -11.12 6.13
C PRO A 258 -11.35 -11.37 6.35
N SER A 259 -12.10 -10.29 6.51
CA SER A 259 -13.54 -10.25 6.75
C SER A 259 -14.31 -11.10 5.73
N ARG A 260 -14.74 -12.30 6.14
CA ARG A 260 -15.81 -13.03 5.47
C ARG A 260 -17.14 -12.51 6.01
N ALA A 261 -17.74 -11.57 5.30
CA ALA A 261 -19.14 -11.24 5.49
C ALA A 261 -20.01 -12.47 5.13
N ARG A 262 -20.49 -13.17 6.15
CA ARG A 262 -21.63 -14.11 6.06
C ARG A 262 -22.88 -13.41 6.61
N GLY A 263 -23.93 -13.38 5.81
CA GLY A 263 -25.32 -13.13 6.18
C GLY A 263 -26.20 -13.39 4.95
N GLY A 264 -27.29 -14.17 4.99
CA GLY A 264 -28.02 -14.76 6.10
C GLY A 264 -28.88 -15.97 5.68
N THR A 265 -29.48 -16.54 6.72
CA THR A 265 -30.10 -17.85 6.95
C THR A 265 -31.47 -18.04 6.23
N PRO A 266 -31.97 -19.29 6.05
CA PRO A 266 -33.13 -19.59 5.21
C PRO A 266 -34.44 -19.56 5.99
N VAL A 267 -35.52 -19.10 5.35
CA VAL A 267 -36.89 -19.34 5.81
C VAL A 267 -37.46 -20.46 4.96
N GLY A 268 -37.58 -21.65 5.54
CA GLY A 268 -38.46 -22.68 5.03
C GLY A 268 -39.85 -22.52 5.64
N ARG A 269 -40.90 -22.59 4.81
CA ARG A 269 -42.14 -23.27 5.19
C ARG A 269 -42.75 -23.97 3.98
N ARG A 270 -43.18 -25.19 4.29
CA ARG A 270 -43.78 -26.21 3.43
C ARG A 270 -45.20 -25.79 3.07
N HIS A 271 -45.63 -26.05 1.84
CA HIS A 271 -46.95 -26.59 1.56
C HIS A 271 -46.80 -27.65 0.48
N ALA A 272 -47.08 -28.89 0.88
CA ALA A 272 -47.37 -29.99 -0.02
C ALA A 272 -48.88 -30.00 -0.24
N THR A 273 -49.33 -30.13 -1.48
CA THR A 273 -50.58 -30.80 -1.85
C THR A 273 -50.63 -31.05 -3.37
N THR A 274 -50.59 -32.35 -3.69
CA THR A 274 -51.39 -33.07 -4.69
C THR A 274 -51.43 -32.64 -6.16
N ARG A 275 -50.86 -33.52 -6.99
CA ARG A 275 -51.54 -34.36 -8.02
C ARG A 275 -52.72 -33.72 -8.77
N GLY A 276 -52.57 -33.62 -10.08
CA GLY A 276 -53.64 -33.43 -11.05
C GLY A 276 -53.11 -33.59 -12.46
N ASP A 277 -53.11 -34.83 -12.95
CA ASP A 277 -53.07 -35.15 -14.38
C ASP A 277 -54.28 -34.51 -15.07
N HIS A 278 -54.06 -33.81 -16.19
CA HIS A 278 -54.85 -34.01 -17.42
C HIS A 278 -54.24 -33.20 -18.58
N PRO A 279 -53.99 -33.83 -19.74
CA PRO A 279 -53.81 -33.14 -21.00
C PRO A 279 -55.17 -32.98 -21.69
N GLU A 280 -55.48 -31.79 -22.18
CA GLU A 280 -56.53 -31.62 -23.20
C GLU A 280 -56.03 -30.67 -24.28
N ALA A 281 -55.88 -31.26 -25.46
CA ALA A 281 -55.74 -30.59 -26.72
C ALA A 281 -57.11 -30.10 -27.21
N GLN A 282 -57.09 -29.02 -28.02
CA GLN A 282 -57.88 -28.76 -29.24
C GLN A 282 -58.29 -27.28 -29.33
N PRO A 283 -58.61 -26.77 -30.52
CA PRO A 283 -58.31 -27.26 -31.88
C PRO A 283 -57.23 -26.44 -32.61
#